data_AF-A0AA42E4I2-F1
#
_entry.id   AF-A0AA42E4I2-F1
#
_cell.length_a   1.000
_cell.length_b   1.000
_cell.length_c   1.000
_cell.angle_alpha   90.00
_cell.angle_beta   90.00
_cell.angle_gamma   90.00
#
_symmetry.space_group_name_H-M   'P 1'
#
loop_
_entity.id
_entity.type
_entity.pdbx_description
1 polymer ?
#
loop_
_entity_poly.entity_id
_entity_poly.type
_entity_poly.pdbx_seq_one_letter_code
_entity_poly.pdbx_strand_id
1 'polypeptide(L)'
;TGGRVLAVTEAVATDWRDTPPYTFRELTYRLRGTGDHAGEAIDVWVKNEHHVVWRDGAVVATSPDVIALLDRDTNRPLTTLGEVTPGRGVVVFAMPALDPVWRSPAGRALLGPRHFGFDFDGVDLA
;
A
#
# COMPACT_ATOMS: atom_id res chain seq x y z
N THR A 1 6.24 7.79 17.23
CA THR A 1 6.18 7.30 15.83
C THR A 1 4.85 6.61 15.65
N GLY A 2 3.84 7.26 15.05
CA GLY A 2 2.46 6.72 14.95
C GLY A 2 2.28 5.56 13.96
N GLY A 3 3.33 4.78 13.71
CA GLY A 3 3.30 3.67 12.77
C GLY A 3 2.58 2.46 13.35
N ARG A 4 1.87 1.71 12.50
CA ARG A 4 1.08 0.55 12.91
C ARG A 4 1.05 -0.51 11.82
N VAL A 5 0.92 -1.76 12.25
CA VAL A 5 0.52 -2.86 11.36
C VAL A 5 -0.94 -2.63 11.00
N LEU A 6 -1.23 -2.53 9.71
CA LEU A 6 -2.59 -2.50 9.20
C LEU A 6 -3.13 -3.92 9.16
N ALA A 7 -2.40 -4.86 8.58
CA ALA A 7 -2.82 -6.25 8.45
C ALA A 7 -1.62 -7.23 8.41
N VAL A 8 -1.81 -8.44 8.90
CA VAL A 8 -0.93 -9.59 8.65
C VAL A 8 -1.61 -10.49 7.64
N THR A 9 -0.92 -10.79 6.54
CA THR A 9 -1.54 -11.36 5.34
C THR A 9 -0.70 -12.46 4.70
N GLU A 10 -1.30 -13.15 3.74
CA GLU A 10 -0.62 -13.96 2.74
C GLU A 10 -0.95 -13.41 1.35
N ALA A 11 0.06 -13.32 0.47
CA ALA A 11 -0.14 -12.89 -0.90
C ALA A 11 -0.86 -13.99 -1.72
N VAL A 12 -1.83 -13.58 -2.53
CA VAL A 12 -2.65 -14.48 -3.35
C VAL A 12 -2.41 -14.27 -4.83
N ALA A 13 -2.33 -13.01 -5.26
CA ALA A 13 -2.11 -12.67 -6.66
C ALA A 13 -1.46 -11.29 -6.80
N THR A 14 -0.96 -11.02 -8.00
CA THR A 14 -0.46 -9.71 -8.42
C THR A 14 -1.09 -9.36 -9.75
N ASP A 15 -1.92 -8.32 -9.76
CA ASP A 15 -2.57 -7.82 -10.98
C ASP A 15 -1.68 -6.74 -11.59
N TRP A 16 -1.12 -7.01 -12.76
CA TRP A 16 -0.27 -6.06 -13.48
C TRP A 16 -1.11 -5.17 -14.39
N ARG A 17 -0.79 -3.87 -14.40
CA ARG A 17 -1.30 -2.93 -15.38
C ARG A 17 -0.15 -2.46 -16.26
N ASP A 18 -0.05 -3.12 -17.41
CA ASP A 18 0.92 -2.80 -18.44
C ASP A 18 0.46 -1.58 -19.25
N THR A 19 0.77 -0.37 -18.75
CA THR A 19 0.49 0.88 -19.47
C THR A 19 1.75 1.36 -20.21
N PRO A 20 1.71 1.49 -21.55
CA PRO A 20 2.83 2.08 -22.30
C PRO A 20 3.01 3.57 -21.98
N PRO A 21 4.25 4.09 -21.95
CA PRO A 21 5.51 3.37 -22.02
C PRO A 21 5.80 2.63 -20.69
N TYR A 22 6.32 1.39 -20.78
CA TYR A 22 6.59 0.48 -19.65
C TYR A 22 7.63 0.99 -18.62
N THR A 23 7.96 2.28 -18.64
CA THR A 23 8.91 2.94 -17.75
C THR A 23 8.40 3.02 -16.31
N PHE A 24 7.08 3.05 -16.12
CA PHE A 24 6.46 3.02 -14.79
C PHE A 24 5.50 1.85 -14.73
N ARG A 25 5.79 0.87 -13.88
CA ARG A 25 4.91 -0.28 -13.69
C ARG A 25 3.89 0.06 -12.63
N GLU A 26 2.63 -0.23 -12.95
CA GLU A 26 1.53 -0.17 -12.00
C GLU A 26 1.07 -1.60 -11.73
N LEU A 27 0.87 -1.93 -10.46
CA LEU A 27 0.34 -3.23 -10.08
C LEU A 27 -0.53 -3.12 -8.83
N THR A 28 -1.32 -4.15 -8.59
CA THR A 28 -2.03 -4.33 -7.33
C THR A 28 -1.68 -5.68 -6.73
N TYR A 29 -1.17 -5.68 -5.51
CA TYR A 29 -1.02 -6.90 -4.72
C TYR A 29 -2.37 -7.26 -4.10
N ARG A 30 -2.81 -8.50 -4.34
CA ARG A 30 -3.98 -9.12 -3.72
C ARG A 30 -3.52 -9.95 -2.55
N LEU A 31 -3.88 -9.56 -1.34
CA LEU A 31 -3.49 -10.20 -0.11
C LEU A 31 -4.73 -10.67 0.65
N ARG A 32 -4.59 -11.76 1.41
CA ARG A 32 -5.63 -12.27 2.32
C ARG A 32 -5.16 -12.17 3.75
N GLY A 33 -5.98 -11.56 4.59
CA GLY A 33 -5.68 -11.45 6.00
C GLY A 33 -5.60 -12.81 6.70
N THR A 34 -4.77 -12.85 7.75
CA THR A 34 -4.48 -14.03 8.56
C THR A 34 -4.57 -13.67 10.05
N GLY A 35 -4.71 -14.66 10.92
CA GLY A 35 -4.86 -14.43 12.36
C GLY A 35 -6.07 -13.53 12.65
N ASP A 36 -5.84 -12.42 13.33
CA ASP A 36 -6.89 -11.44 13.68
C ASP A 36 -7.54 -10.77 12.46
N HIS A 37 -6.91 -10.87 11.29
CA HIS A 37 -7.41 -10.32 10.02
C HIS A 37 -8.01 -11.41 9.11
N ALA A 38 -8.25 -12.62 9.62
CA ALA A 38 -8.73 -13.73 8.81
C ALA A 38 -10.05 -13.38 8.07
N GLY A 39 -10.06 -13.61 6.76
CA GLY A 39 -11.20 -13.33 5.89
C GLY A 39 -11.18 -11.95 5.21
N GLU A 40 -10.42 -11.00 5.74
CA GLU A 40 -10.26 -9.67 5.13
C GLU A 40 -9.55 -9.78 3.77
N ALA A 41 -10.07 -9.07 2.77
CA ALA A 41 -9.38 -8.79 1.51
C ALA A 41 -8.54 -7.53 1.68
N ILE A 42 -7.23 -7.63 1.45
CA ILE A 42 -6.33 -6.48 1.49
C ILE A 42 -5.72 -6.27 0.11
N ASP A 43 -5.95 -5.11 -0.48
CA ASP A 43 -5.38 -4.73 -1.76
C ASP A 43 -4.37 -3.61 -1.58
N VAL A 44 -3.21 -3.72 -2.22
CA VAL A 44 -2.17 -2.68 -2.17
C VAL A 44 -1.82 -2.27 -3.59
N TRP A 45 -2.19 -1.04 -3.96
CA TRP A 45 -1.83 -0.48 -5.25
C TRP A 45 -0.47 0.19 -5.21
N VAL A 46 0.31 -0.07 -6.24
CA VAL A 46 1.73 0.23 -6.33
C VAL A 46 2.03 0.85 -7.67
N LYS A 47 2.91 1.86 -7.64
CA LYS A 47 3.62 2.35 -8.82
C LYS A 47 5.13 2.16 -8.62
N ASN A 48 5.85 3.23 -8.27
CA ASN A 48 7.23 3.15 -7.82
C ASN A 48 7.29 2.74 -6.34
N GLU A 49 6.35 3.27 -5.54
CA GLU A 49 6.13 2.98 -4.13
C GLU A 49 4.70 2.42 -3.90
N HIS A 50 4.43 1.93 -2.68
CA HIS A 50 3.07 1.57 -2.24
C HIS A 50 2.29 2.84 -1.92
N HIS A 51 1.15 3.05 -2.57
CA HIS A 51 0.43 4.32 -2.47
C HIS A 51 -0.97 4.23 -1.90
N VAL A 52 -1.66 3.10 -2.05
CA VAL A 52 -3.03 2.94 -1.53
C VAL A 52 -3.22 1.54 -1.00
N VAL A 53 -3.84 1.44 0.18
CA VAL A 53 -4.27 0.19 0.80
C VAL A 53 -5.79 0.21 0.94
N TRP A 54 -6.45 -0.82 0.42
CA TRP A 54 -7.85 -1.11 0.71
C TRP A 54 -7.97 -2.31 1.64
N ARG A 55 -8.97 -2.25 2.53
CA ARG A 55 -9.48 -3.38 3.30
C ARG A 55 -10.95 -3.56 2.97
N ASP A 56 -11.30 -4.72 2.41
CA ASP A 56 -12.67 -5.06 2.02
C ASP A 56 -13.33 -3.94 1.17
N GLY A 57 -12.54 -3.34 0.26
CA GLY A 57 -12.97 -2.25 -0.61
C GLY A 57 -12.94 -0.85 0.00
N ALA A 58 -12.68 -0.70 1.32
CA ALA A 58 -12.54 0.60 1.96
C ALA A 58 -11.06 1.04 2.02
N VAL A 59 -10.78 2.29 1.64
CA VAL A 59 -9.42 2.87 1.70
C VAL A 59 -9.02 3.07 3.17
N VAL A 60 -7.91 2.46 3.60
CA VAL A 60 -7.43 2.52 5.00
C VAL A 60 -6.07 3.18 5.16
N ALA A 61 -5.31 3.32 4.07
CA ALA A 61 -4.07 4.09 4.06
C ALA A 61 -3.77 4.60 2.65
N THR A 62 -3.25 5.81 2.55
CA THR A 62 -2.82 6.41 1.29
C THR A 62 -1.53 7.20 1.47
N SER A 63 -0.74 7.34 0.42
CA SER A 63 0.23 8.44 0.34
C SER A 63 -0.47 9.78 0.58
N PRO A 64 0.19 10.75 1.27
CA PRO A 64 1.63 10.81 1.54
C PRO A 64 2.12 10.02 2.77
N ASP A 65 1.23 9.36 3.52
CA ASP A 65 1.67 8.47 4.57
C ASP A 65 2.50 7.31 3.97
N VAL A 66 3.49 6.84 4.72
CA VAL A 66 4.43 5.82 4.23
C VAL A 66 3.80 4.46 4.42
N ILE A 67 3.71 3.69 3.33
CA ILE A 67 3.22 2.31 3.32
C ILE A 67 4.40 1.39 2.98
N ALA A 68 4.62 0.38 3.81
CA ALA A 68 5.66 -0.62 3.62
C ALA A 68 5.07 -2.03 3.73
N LEU A 69 5.51 -2.91 2.83
CA LEU A 69 5.26 -4.33 2.94
C LEU A 69 6.49 -4.99 3.52
N LEU A 70 6.31 -5.79 4.57
CA LEU A 70 7.38 -6.52 5.23
C LEU A 70 7.17 -8.01 5.04
N ASP A 71 8.26 -8.74 4.87
CA ASP A 71 8.25 -10.19 4.96
C ASP A 71 7.84 -10.60 6.39
N ARG A 72 6.79 -11.42 6.51
CA ARG A 72 6.20 -11.75 7.83
C ARG A 72 7.20 -12.45 8.76
N ASP A 73 8.09 -13.26 8.21
CA ASP A 73 8.93 -14.15 9.01
C ASP A 73 10.26 -13.46 9.38
N THR A 74 10.77 -12.57 8.52
CA THR A 74 12.05 -11.88 8.72
C THR A 74 11.92 -10.41 9.10
N ASN A 75 10.73 -9.81 8.98
CA ASN A 75 10.46 -8.37 9.13
C ASN A 75 11.26 -7.46 8.18
N ARG A 76 11.91 -8.03 7.15
CA ARG A 76 12.63 -7.24 6.14
C ARG A 76 11.62 -6.56 5.20
N PRO A 77 11.82 -5.28 4.83
CA PRO A 77 11.00 -4.65 3.80
C PRO A 77 11.11 -5.40 2.47
N LEU A 78 9.97 -5.57 1.82
CA LEU A 78 9.82 -6.09 0.47
C LEU A 78 9.84 -4.92 -0.50
N THR A 79 10.59 -5.08 -1.57
CA THR A 79 10.58 -4.15 -2.71
C THR A 79 9.27 -4.26 -3.49
N THR A 80 8.94 -3.20 -4.22
CA THR A 80 7.69 -3.05 -4.96
C THR A 80 7.57 -3.95 -6.20
N LEU A 81 8.63 -4.67 -6.58
CA LEU A 81 8.64 -5.51 -7.78
C LEU A 81 9.28 -6.87 -7.49
N GLY A 82 8.50 -7.93 -7.72
CA GLY A 82 9.00 -9.31 -7.75
C GLY A 82 9.13 -10.01 -6.40
N GLU A 83 9.06 -9.31 -5.26
CA GLU A 83 9.24 -9.95 -3.96
C GLU A 83 7.92 -10.39 -3.28
N VAL A 84 6.79 -9.77 -3.63
CA VAL A 84 5.46 -10.20 -3.18
C VAL A 84 4.90 -11.20 -4.20
N THR A 85 5.00 -12.48 -3.87
CA THR A 85 4.57 -13.61 -4.70
C THR A 85 3.50 -14.44 -3.97
N PRO A 86 2.59 -15.13 -4.69
CA PRO A 86 1.58 -15.99 -4.07
C PRO A 86 2.15 -16.97 -3.03
N GLY A 87 1.46 -17.12 -1.90
CA GLY A 87 1.87 -17.94 -0.76
C GLY A 87 2.86 -17.28 0.21
N ARG A 88 3.41 -16.10 -0.12
CA ARG A 88 4.32 -15.38 0.79
C ARG A 88 3.55 -14.70 1.91
N GLY A 89 4.02 -14.87 3.15
CA GLY A 89 3.53 -14.09 4.29
C GLY A 89 3.98 -12.63 4.23
N VAL A 90 3.04 -11.70 4.26
CA VAL A 90 3.29 -10.26 4.13
C VAL A 90 2.62 -9.48 5.26
N VAL A 91 3.35 -8.60 5.92
CA VAL A 91 2.81 -7.62 6.86
C VAL A 91 2.64 -6.29 6.13
N VAL A 92 1.42 -5.75 6.16
CA VAL A 92 1.11 -4.41 5.64
C VAL A 92 1.29 -3.42 6.78
N PHE A 93 2.32 -2.59 6.71
CA PHE A 93 2.64 -1.58 7.72
C PHE A 93 2.43 -0.19 7.13
N ALA A 94 1.97 0.75 7.95
CA ALA A 94 1.89 2.14 7.55
C ALA A 94 2.27 3.09 8.68
N MET A 95 2.79 4.26 8.32
CA MET A 95 3.14 5.31 9.27
C MET A 95 2.79 6.70 8.73
N PRO A 96 2.39 7.64 9.60
CA PRO A 96 2.17 9.03 9.23
C PRO A 96 3.34 9.64 8.46
N ALA A 97 3.04 10.47 7.46
CA ALA A 97 4.02 11.34 6.82
C ALA A 97 4.73 12.17 7.90
N LEU A 98 6.07 12.10 7.92
CA LEU A 98 6.86 12.66 9.02
C LEU A 98 6.84 14.19 9.05
N ASP A 99 6.85 14.81 7.87
CA ASP A 99 6.77 16.27 7.74
C ASP A 99 5.33 16.70 7.44
N PRO A 100 4.70 17.56 8.27
CA PRO A 100 3.36 18.07 8.05
C PRO A 100 3.16 18.76 6.70
N VAL A 101 4.24 19.24 6.04
CA VAL A 101 4.16 19.83 4.70
C VAL A 101 3.51 18.90 3.69
N TRP A 102 3.68 17.58 3.84
CA TRP A 102 3.10 16.60 2.93
C TRP A 102 1.58 16.51 3.06
N ARG A 103 1.03 16.84 4.23
CA ARG A 103 -0.43 16.89 4.47
C ARG A 103 -1.05 18.23 4.07
N SER A 104 -0.23 19.21 3.67
CA SER A 104 -0.72 20.46 3.07
C SER A 104 -1.44 20.21 1.74
N PRO A 105 -2.27 21.15 1.26
CA PRO A 105 -2.90 21.03 -0.06
C PRO A 105 -1.89 20.77 -1.19
N ALA A 106 -0.72 21.41 -1.15
CA ALA A 106 0.33 21.22 -2.16
C ALA A 106 0.97 19.83 -2.06
N GLY A 107 1.24 19.34 -0.84
CA GLY A 107 1.78 17.99 -0.63
C GLY A 107 0.82 16.90 -1.12
N ARG A 108 -0.48 17.04 -0.83
CA ARG A 108 -1.52 16.12 -1.31
C ARG A 108 -1.72 16.20 -2.82
N ALA A 109 -1.53 17.36 -3.45
CA ALA A 109 -1.57 17.48 -4.91
C ALA A 109 -0.40 16.73 -5.58
N LEU A 110 0.72 16.56 -4.88
CA LEU A 110 1.91 15.86 -5.39
C LEU A 110 1.91 14.36 -5.11
N LEU A 111 1.38 13.91 -3.96
CA LEU A 111 1.48 12.52 -3.52
C LEU A 111 0.16 11.89 -3.05
N GLY A 112 -0.95 12.62 -3.10
CA GLY A 112 -2.26 12.07 -2.77
C GLY A 112 -2.85 11.22 -3.90
N PRO A 113 -3.92 10.46 -3.63
CA PRO A 113 -4.53 9.58 -4.64
C PRO A 113 -4.92 10.26 -5.95
N ARG A 114 -5.41 11.51 -5.90
CA ARG A 114 -5.75 12.28 -7.11
C ARG A 114 -4.56 12.50 -8.05
N HIS A 115 -3.34 12.61 -7.52
CA HIS A 115 -2.12 12.71 -8.33
C HIS A 115 -1.95 11.48 -9.23
N PHE A 116 -2.35 10.31 -8.73
CA PHE A 116 -2.26 9.02 -9.42
C PHE A 116 -3.52 8.68 -10.23
N GLY A 117 -4.46 9.61 -10.36
CA GLY A 117 -5.67 9.44 -11.18
C GLY A 117 -6.85 8.78 -10.47
N PHE A 118 -6.80 8.61 -9.14
CA PHE A 118 -7.97 8.20 -8.36
C PHE A 118 -8.95 9.38 -8.19
N ASP A 119 -10.25 9.08 -8.11
CA ASP A 119 -11.32 10.06 -7.98
C ASP A 119 -11.64 10.46 -6.52
N PHE A 120 -10.93 9.87 -5.56
CA PHE A 120 -11.08 10.11 -4.12
C PHE A 120 -9.90 10.89 -3.50
N ASP A 121 -10.14 11.47 -2.33
CA ASP A 121 -9.10 12.09 -1.49
C ASP A 121 -8.45 11.07 -0.54
N GLY A 122 -7.19 11.32 -0.18
CA GLY A 122 -6.44 10.44 0.73
C GLY A 122 -6.99 10.43 2.16
N VAL A 123 -6.74 9.34 2.87
CA VAL A 123 -7.03 9.20 4.30
C VAL A 123 -5.76 9.44 5.11
N ASP A 124 -5.88 10.20 6.19
CA ASP A 124 -4.77 10.43 7.11
C ASP A 124 -4.74 9.33 8.17
N LEU A 125 -3.57 8.72 8.35
CA LEU A 125 -3.32 7.91 9.53
C LEU A 125 -3.32 8.84 10.75
N ALA A 126 -4.30 8.61 11.63
CA ALA A 126 -4.34 9.13 12.99
C ALA A 126 -3.11 8.68 13.79
#